data_AF-A0A7S1HB41-F1
#
_entry.id   AF-A0A7S1HB41-F1
#
_cell.length_a   1.000
_cell.length_b   1.000
_cell.length_c   1.000
_cell.angle_alpha   90.00
_cell.angle_beta   90.00
_cell.angle_gamma   90.00
#
_symmetry.space_group_name_H-M   'P 1'
#
loop_
_entity.id
_entity.type
_entity.pdbx_description
1 polymer ?
#
loop_
_entity_poly.entity_id
_entity_poly.type
_entity_poly.pdbx_seq_one_letter_code
_entity_poly.pdbx_strand_id
1 'polypeptide(L)'
;YVHKYSERASDPWFSPKALWRVIRPRPVFALITGFGEIKSGHSGKGSVGADTVCGALRAAVKDDGVEAIILRIDSPGGSAIASDQIWRDVCVARMTHKPVIVSMGGMAASGGYYVSAPATRILAEPGTLTGSIGVVGGKIVVGPALAREVGVTHDTVSVGKRAALYSSITPFTRDGWRWYEGSL
;
A
#
# COMPACT_ATOMS: atom_id res chain seq x y z
N TYR A 1 27.54 -22.79 -29.28
CA TYR A 1 28.25 -21.79 -30.09
C TYR A 1 29.64 -21.59 -29.49
N VAL A 2 30.64 -21.95 -30.27
CA VAL A 2 32.03 -22.26 -29.88
C VAL A 2 32.87 -20.98 -29.78
N HIS A 3 33.94 -21.05 -28.96
CA HIS A 3 35.03 -20.09 -28.72
C HIS A 3 34.90 -19.12 -27.54
N LYS A 4 35.39 -19.53 -26.35
CA LYS A 4 36.16 -18.62 -25.46
C LYS A 4 37.00 -19.26 -24.33
N TYR A 5 37.47 -20.51 -24.47
CA TYR A 5 38.24 -21.19 -23.41
C TYR A 5 39.54 -21.82 -23.89
N SER A 6 40.38 -21.05 -24.58
CA SER A 6 41.82 -21.32 -24.61
C SER A 6 42.54 -20.05 -24.16
N GLU A 7 43.49 -20.22 -23.26
CA GLU A 7 44.41 -19.19 -22.72
C GLU A 7 43.83 -18.27 -21.64
N ARG A 8 43.92 -18.71 -20.37
CA ARG A 8 44.19 -17.85 -19.20
C ARG A 8 44.56 -18.72 -18.01
N ALA A 9 45.77 -19.29 -18.07
CA ALA A 9 46.38 -20.00 -16.94
C ALA A 9 47.64 -19.28 -16.40
N SER A 10 47.84 -17.99 -16.73
CA SER A 10 49.06 -17.26 -16.33
C SER A 10 48.83 -15.78 -16.01
N ASP A 11 47.60 -15.37 -15.65
CA ASP A 11 47.30 -13.98 -15.32
C ASP A 11 47.49 -13.72 -13.81
N PRO A 12 48.48 -12.90 -13.38
CA PRO A 12 48.71 -12.58 -11.97
C PRO A 12 47.60 -11.71 -11.34
N TRP A 13 46.63 -11.26 -12.13
CA TRP A 13 45.50 -10.44 -11.70
C TRP A 13 44.26 -11.27 -11.32
N PHE A 14 44.36 -12.59 -11.29
CA PHE A 14 43.29 -13.47 -10.79
C PHE A 14 43.18 -13.39 -9.25
N SER A 15 42.51 -12.34 -8.78
CA SER A 15 42.17 -12.16 -7.37
C SER A 15 41.25 -13.29 -6.88
N PRO A 16 41.40 -13.77 -5.62
CA PRO A 16 40.42 -14.62 -4.93
C PRO A 16 38.99 -14.04 -4.94
N LYS A 17 38.85 -12.74 -5.28
CA LYS A 17 37.56 -12.09 -5.44
C LYS A 17 36.70 -12.59 -6.61
N ALA A 18 37.32 -13.16 -7.65
CA ALA A 18 36.56 -13.71 -8.77
C ALA A 18 35.89 -15.05 -8.41
N LEU A 19 36.51 -15.83 -7.50
CA LEU A 19 36.04 -17.16 -7.13
C LEU A 19 34.82 -17.10 -6.18
N TRP A 20 34.71 -16.10 -5.28
CA TRP A 20 33.52 -15.96 -4.42
C TRP A 20 32.26 -15.56 -5.19
N ARG A 21 32.39 -14.92 -6.36
CA ARG A 21 31.25 -14.57 -7.24
C ARG A 21 30.62 -15.81 -7.90
N VAL A 22 31.33 -16.94 -7.92
CA VAL A 22 30.85 -18.22 -8.46
C VAL A 22 30.10 -19.04 -7.40
N ILE A 23 30.29 -18.73 -6.10
CA ILE A 23 29.77 -19.52 -4.96
C ILE A 23 28.57 -18.83 -4.26
N ARG A 24 28.35 -17.52 -4.46
CA ARG A 24 27.13 -16.87 -3.95
C ARG A 24 25.94 -17.15 -4.87
N PRO A 25 24.79 -17.62 -4.33
CA PRO A 25 23.55 -17.64 -5.10
C PRO A 25 23.28 -16.22 -5.63
N ARG A 26 22.66 -16.12 -6.82
CA ARG A 26 22.34 -14.81 -7.42
C ARG A 26 21.42 -14.05 -6.45
N PRO A 27 21.59 -12.73 -6.30
CA PRO A 27 20.72 -11.93 -5.45
C PRO A 27 19.27 -12.09 -5.90
N VAL A 28 18.38 -12.44 -4.97
CA VAL A 28 16.94 -12.57 -5.21
C VAL A 28 16.23 -11.33 -4.68
N PHE A 29 15.38 -10.74 -5.52
CA PHE A 29 14.52 -9.63 -5.14
C PHE A 29 13.07 -10.08 -5.15
N ALA A 30 12.36 -9.85 -4.04
CA ALA A 30 10.94 -10.15 -3.96
C ALA A 30 10.15 -9.01 -4.63
N LEU A 31 9.40 -9.32 -5.69
CA LEU A 31 8.48 -8.38 -6.33
C LEU A 31 7.08 -8.56 -5.74
N ILE A 32 6.58 -7.53 -5.08
CA ILE A 32 5.21 -7.46 -4.54
C ILE A 32 4.48 -6.37 -5.32
N THR A 33 3.31 -6.71 -5.88
CA THR A 33 2.53 -5.78 -6.70
C THR A 33 1.21 -5.42 -6.03
N GLY A 34 0.82 -4.16 -6.14
CA GLY A 34 -0.49 -3.66 -5.74
C GLY A 34 -1.06 -2.78 -6.86
N PHE A 35 -2.19 -3.19 -7.42
CA PHE A 35 -2.93 -2.44 -8.44
C PHE A 35 -4.38 -2.18 -8.00
N GLY A 36 -4.79 -0.91 -8.04
CA GLY A 36 -6.16 -0.47 -7.74
C GLY A 36 -6.36 0.03 -6.31
N GLU A 37 -7.61 0.09 -5.86
CA GLU A 37 -7.98 0.67 -4.57
C GLU A 37 -7.46 -0.16 -3.40
N ILE A 38 -6.90 0.50 -2.37
CA ILE A 38 -6.44 -0.14 -1.14
C ILE A 38 -7.63 -0.41 -0.22
N LYS A 39 -7.80 -1.67 0.18
CA LYS A 39 -8.88 -2.12 1.06
C LYS A 39 -8.41 -3.12 2.11
N SER A 40 -9.20 -3.27 3.16
CA SER A 40 -8.98 -4.34 4.14
C SER A 40 -9.26 -5.71 3.52
N GLY A 41 -8.66 -6.77 4.06
CA GLY A 41 -8.84 -8.12 3.56
C GLY A 41 -7.87 -8.48 2.43
N HIS A 42 -8.26 -9.44 1.60
CA HIS A 42 -7.43 -10.00 0.53
C HIS A 42 -7.56 -9.21 -0.78
N SER A 43 -6.48 -9.20 -1.57
CA SER A 43 -6.48 -8.63 -2.91
C SER A 43 -7.51 -9.35 -3.79
N GLY A 44 -8.16 -8.58 -4.65
CA GLY A 44 -9.08 -9.06 -5.67
C GLY A 44 -8.91 -8.29 -6.96
N LYS A 45 -9.76 -8.54 -7.96
CA LYS A 45 -9.69 -7.84 -9.25
C LYS A 45 -9.75 -6.32 -9.04
N GLY A 46 -8.67 -5.62 -9.40
CA GLY A 46 -8.56 -4.16 -9.29
C GLY A 46 -8.49 -3.62 -7.85
N SER A 47 -8.01 -4.41 -6.90
CA SER A 47 -7.86 -3.94 -5.50
C SER A 47 -6.61 -4.50 -4.83
N VAL A 48 -6.00 -3.66 -4.00
CA VAL A 48 -4.87 -3.96 -3.14
C VAL A 48 -5.39 -4.32 -1.76
N GLY A 49 -5.43 -5.61 -1.44
CA GLY A 49 -5.86 -6.07 -0.13
C GLY A 49 -4.70 -6.04 0.87
N ALA A 50 -4.93 -5.42 2.02
CA ALA A 50 -3.94 -5.32 3.09
C ALA A 50 -3.37 -6.68 3.50
N ASP A 51 -4.22 -7.70 3.68
CA ASP A 51 -3.79 -9.01 4.17
C ASP A 51 -2.86 -9.72 3.17
N THR A 52 -3.13 -9.56 1.87
CA THR A 52 -2.29 -10.12 0.80
C THR A 52 -0.93 -9.44 0.73
N VAL A 53 -0.89 -8.11 0.74
CA VAL A 53 0.37 -7.36 0.65
C VAL A 53 1.21 -7.55 1.92
N CYS A 54 0.58 -7.44 3.10
CA CYS A 54 1.23 -7.71 4.38
C CYS A 54 1.74 -9.15 4.48
N GLY A 55 0.95 -10.13 4.04
CA GLY A 55 1.39 -11.53 3.96
C GLY A 55 2.64 -11.70 3.10
N ALA A 56 2.67 -11.08 1.92
CA ALA A 56 3.82 -11.11 1.02
C ALA A 56 5.05 -10.41 1.58
N LEU A 57 4.88 -9.23 2.22
CA LEU A 57 5.95 -8.51 2.90
C LEU A 57 6.58 -9.37 4.01
N ARG A 58 5.74 -9.97 4.86
CA ARG A 58 6.20 -10.85 5.93
C ARG A 58 6.88 -12.12 5.41
N ALA A 59 6.40 -12.70 4.31
CA ALA A 59 7.04 -13.84 3.67
C ALA A 59 8.44 -13.46 3.14
N ALA A 60 8.55 -12.34 2.41
CA ALA A 60 9.82 -11.84 1.89
C ALA A 60 10.81 -11.48 3.01
N VAL A 61 10.33 -10.95 4.13
CA VAL A 61 11.16 -10.68 5.31
C VAL A 61 11.72 -11.96 5.92
N LYS A 62 10.96 -13.06 5.94
CA LYS A 62 11.40 -14.35 6.52
C LYS A 62 12.31 -15.19 5.61
N ASP A 63 12.35 -14.89 4.31
CA ASP A 63 13.13 -15.67 3.35
C ASP A 63 14.59 -15.18 3.26
N ASP A 64 15.53 -15.88 3.89
CA ASP A 64 16.96 -15.51 3.90
C ASP A 64 17.61 -15.41 2.51
N GLY A 65 16.98 -15.98 1.47
CA GLY A 65 17.43 -15.83 0.08
C GLY A 65 17.09 -14.47 -0.53
N VAL A 66 16.13 -13.73 0.04
CA VAL A 66 15.69 -12.42 -0.46
C VAL A 66 16.61 -11.31 0.08
N GLU A 67 17.29 -10.60 -0.82
CA GLU A 67 18.18 -9.50 -0.47
C GLU A 67 17.46 -8.15 -0.37
N ALA A 68 16.38 -7.94 -1.13
CA ALA A 68 15.57 -6.73 -1.07
C ALA A 68 14.13 -6.97 -1.55
N ILE A 69 13.24 -6.03 -1.22
CA ILE A 69 11.83 -6.06 -1.61
C ILE A 69 11.56 -4.91 -2.56
N ILE A 70 10.95 -5.20 -3.71
CA ILE A 70 10.39 -4.22 -4.63
C ILE A 70 8.88 -4.22 -4.45
N LEU A 71 8.35 -3.10 -3.96
CA LEU A 71 6.92 -2.88 -3.81
C LEU A 71 6.43 -2.01 -4.98
N ARG A 72 5.82 -2.63 -5.99
CA ARG A 72 5.22 -1.95 -7.14
C ARG A 72 3.79 -1.54 -6.81
N ILE A 73 3.53 -0.24 -6.73
CA ILE A 73 2.21 0.31 -6.37
C ILE A 73 1.67 1.15 -7.52
N ASP A 74 0.47 0.81 -7.98
CA ASP A 74 -0.34 1.59 -8.90
C ASP A 74 -1.76 1.76 -8.31
N SER A 75 -1.96 2.79 -7.49
CA SER A 75 -3.15 2.95 -6.65
C SER A 75 -3.56 4.42 -6.45
N PRO A 76 -4.87 4.72 -6.50
CA PRO A 76 -5.41 6.01 -6.10
C PRO A 76 -5.47 6.22 -4.58
N GLY A 77 -5.15 5.19 -3.78
CA GLY A 77 -5.38 5.17 -2.34
C GLY A 77 -6.59 4.31 -1.97
N GLY A 78 -7.25 4.62 -0.87
CA GLY A 78 -8.39 3.87 -0.35
C GLY A 78 -8.47 3.93 1.18
N SER A 79 -8.75 2.79 1.81
CA SER A 79 -8.89 2.69 3.27
C SER A 79 -7.62 3.12 4.02
N ALA A 80 -7.78 4.08 4.93
CA ALA A 80 -6.71 4.55 5.80
C ALA A 80 -6.19 3.43 6.72
N ILE A 81 -7.08 2.61 7.28
CA ILE A 81 -6.71 1.48 8.14
C ILE A 81 -5.94 0.40 7.38
N ALA A 82 -6.38 0.07 6.16
CA ALA A 82 -5.67 -0.89 5.31
C ALA A 82 -4.29 -0.36 4.89
N SER A 83 -4.20 0.94 4.61
CA SER A 83 -2.94 1.61 4.28
C SER A 83 -1.99 1.63 5.47
N ASP A 84 -2.48 1.89 6.69
CA ASP A 84 -1.69 1.85 7.93
C ASP A 84 -1.13 0.44 8.20
N GLN A 85 -1.95 -0.60 7.99
CA GLN A 85 -1.52 -1.99 8.13
C GLN A 85 -0.36 -2.33 7.18
N ILE A 86 -0.44 -1.92 5.90
CA ILE A 86 0.64 -2.12 4.93
C ILE A 86 1.85 -1.27 5.30
N TRP A 87 1.65 0.02 5.63
CA TRP A 87 2.70 0.93 6.06
C TRP A 87 3.51 0.36 7.23
N ARG A 88 2.82 -0.23 8.21
CA ARG A 88 3.45 -0.87 9.36
C ARG A 88 4.35 -2.02 8.93
N ASP A 89 3.89 -2.89 8.03
CA ASP A 89 4.69 -4.01 7.54
C ASP A 89 5.85 -3.56 6.64
N VAL A 90 5.72 -2.44 5.90
CA VAL A 90 6.83 -1.83 5.17
C VAL A 90 7.87 -1.27 6.16
N CYS A 91 7.44 -0.60 7.24
CA CYS A 91 8.33 -0.17 8.32
C CYS A 91 9.07 -1.36 8.94
N VAL A 92 8.37 -2.45 9.26
CA VAL A 92 8.96 -3.66 9.82
C VAL A 92 9.98 -4.27 8.86
N ALA A 93 9.62 -4.40 7.57
CA ALA A 93 10.54 -4.90 6.55
C ALA A 93 11.81 -4.04 6.46
N ARG A 94 11.67 -2.70 6.44
CA ARG A 94 12.80 -1.77 6.42
C ARG A 94 13.68 -1.83 7.68
N MET A 95 13.11 -2.13 8.85
CA MET A 95 13.88 -2.31 10.09
C MET A 95 14.73 -3.58 10.09
N THR A 96 14.46 -4.52 9.18
CA THR A 96 15.36 -5.65 8.92
C THR A 96 16.50 -5.26 7.98
N HIS A 97 17.43 -6.18 7.69
CA HIS A 97 18.50 -5.94 6.72
C HIS A 97 18.03 -5.96 5.24
N LYS A 98 16.73 -5.97 4.97
CA LYS A 98 16.16 -6.01 3.61
C LYS A 98 15.55 -4.66 3.24
N PRO A 99 16.21 -3.85 2.39
CA PRO A 99 15.64 -2.58 1.97
C PRO A 99 14.34 -2.79 1.19
N VAL A 100 13.38 -1.90 1.40
CA VAL A 100 12.14 -1.84 0.61
C VAL A 100 12.27 -0.69 -0.38
N ILE A 101 12.21 -1.02 -1.67
CA ILE A 101 12.21 -0.06 -2.77
C ILE A 101 10.79 -0.02 -3.32
N VAL A 102 10.17 1.16 -3.26
CA VAL A 102 8.88 1.37 -3.91
C VAL A 102 9.10 1.82 -5.35
N SER A 103 8.41 1.17 -6.28
CA SER A 103 8.25 1.63 -7.66
C SER A 103 6.81 2.06 -7.85
N MET A 104 6.58 3.35 -8.05
CA MET A 104 5.26 3.88 -8.35
C MET A 104 4.91 3.63 -9.82
N GLY A 105 3.67 3.23 -10.07
CA GLY A 105 3.10 3.04 -11.39
C GLY A 105 2.55 4.33 -11.99
N GLY A 106 1.44 4.21 -12.73
CA GLY A 106 0.76 5.40 -13.27
C GLY A 106 0.24 6.31 -12.17
N MET A 107 -0.19 5.73 -11.04
CA MET A 107 -0.67 6.48 -9.88
C MET A 107 -0.18 5.87 -8.56
N ALA A 108 0.20 6.70 -7.60
CA ALA A 108 0.48 6.27 -6.22
C ALA A 108 0.14 7.43 -5.28
N ALA A 109 -1.15 7.72 -5.13
CA ALA A 109 -1.68 8.88 -4.41
C ALA A 109 -2.42 8.45 -3.13
N SER A 110 -2.62 9.37 -2.18
CA SER A 110 -3.34 9.15 -0.92
C SER A 110 -2.80 7.92 -0.19
N GLY A 111 -3.61 6.88 0.04
CA GLY A 111 -3.16 5.60 0.61
C GLY A 111 -1.98 4.95 -0.14
N GLY A 112 -1.90 5.11 -1.48
CA GLY A 112 -0.78 4.64 -2.29
C GLY A 112 0.53 5.37 -1.95
N TYR A 113 0.47 6.67 -1.68
CA TYR A 113 1.61 7.43 -1.15
C TYR A 113 1.89 7.04 0.30
N TYR A 114 0.84 6.86 1.12
CA TYR A 114 0.94 6.45 2.52
C TYR A 114 1.81 5.19 2.64
N VAL A 115 1.46 4.09 1.97
CA VAL A 115 2.22 2.82 2.06
C VAL A 115 3.64 2.94 1.50
N SER A 116 3.89 3.95 0.67
CA SER A 116 5.18 4.20 0.04
C SER A 116 6.14 5.01 0.92
N ALA A 117 5.59 5.90 1.76
CA ALA A 117 6.35 6.84 2.58
C ALA A 117 7.45 6.22 3.46
N PRO A 118 7.30 5.02 4.07
CA PRO A 118 8.34 4.46 4.93
C PRO A 118 9.44 3.71 4.17
N ALA A 119 9.35 3.60 2.84
CA ALA A 119 10.31 2.85 2.03
C ALA A 119 11.74 3.42 2.10
N THR A 120 12.74 2.58 1.86
CA THR A 120 14.15 2.99 1.80
C THR A 120 14.42 3.92 0.62
N ARG A 121 13.75 3.66 -0.51
CA ARG A 121 13.77 4.49 -1.72
C ARG A 121 12.40 4.44 -2.37
N ILE A 122 11.97 5.57 -2.92
CA ILE A 122 10.75 5.70 -3.72
C ILE A 122 11.18 6.14 -5.12
N LEU A 123 10.76 5.40 -6.13
CA LEU A 123 10.99 5.69 -7.54
C LEU A 123 9.65 6.01 -8.19
N ALA A 124 9.59 7.14 -8.89
CA ALA A 124 8.43 7.58 -9.65
C ALA A 124 8.91 8.10 -11.00
N GLU A 125 8.12 7.85 -12.05
CA GLU A 125 8.37 8.45 -13.36
C GLU A 125 7.86 9.90 -13.36
N PRO A 126 8.37 10.78 -14.24
CA PRO A 126 7.88 12.16 -14.34
C PRO A 126 6.36 12.27 -14.55
N GLY A 127 5.73 11.25 -15.14
CA GLY A 127 4.28 11.18 -15.37
C GLY A 127 3.47 10.50 -14.26
N THR A 128 4.10 9.98 -13.20
CA THR A 128 3.39 9.32 -12.09
C THR A 128 2.54 10.34 -11.33
N LEU A 129 1.24 10.06 -11.20
CA LEU A 129 0.34 10.83 -10.35
C LEU A 129 0.49 10.40 -8.88
N THR A 130 1.11 11.23 -8.05
CA THR A 130 1.32 10.94 -6.62
C THR A 130 0.91 12.13 -5.74
N GLY A 131 1.19 12.07 -4.44
CA GLY A 131 0.73 13.04 -3.46
C GLY A 131 -0.69 12.72 -3.00
N SER A 132 -1.60 13.69 -3.10
CA SER A 132 -2.96 13.61 -2.50
C SER A 132 -2.89 13.29 -1.00
N ILE A 133 -2.00 14.01 -0.30
CA ILE A 133 -1.78 13.85 1.14
C ILE A 133 -2.92 14.57 1.86
N GLY A 134 -3.88 13.79 2.33
CA GLY A 134 -5.06 14.25 3.05
C GLY A 134 -6.05 13.12 3.27
N VAL A 135 -7.06 13.38 4.10
CA VAL A 135 -8.15 12.44 4.40
C VAL A 135 -9.46 13.07 3.96
N VAL A 136 -10.30 12.28 3.31
CA VAL A 136 -11.66 12.67 2.94
C VAL A 136 -12.62 11.58 3.41
N GLY A 137 -13.79 12.01 3.88
CA GLY A 137 -14.89 11.12 4.09
C GLY A 137 -16.16 11.90 4.39
N GLY A 138 -17.27 11.19 4.41
CA GLY A 138 -18.57 11.75 4.72
C GLY A 138 -19.65 10.72 4.46
N LYS A 139 -20.89 11.20 4.38
CA LYS A 139 -22.05 10.38 4.07
C LYS A 139 -22.96 11.10 3.09
N ILE A 140 -23.67 10.32 2.29
CA ILE A 140 -24.75 10.84 1.46
C ILE A 140 -26.01 10.92 2.31
N VAL A 141 -26.69 12.05 2.27
CA VAL A 141 -27.93 12.28 3.00
C VAL A 141 -29.08 12.41 2.00
N VAL A 142 -30.04 11.49 2.08
CA VAL A 142 -31.16 11.40 1.15
C VAL A 142 -32.51 11.65 1.81
N GLY A 143 -32.63 11.50 3.14
CA GLY A 143 -33.91 11.58 3.84
C GLY A 143 -34.74 12.84 3.56
N PRO A 144 -34.18 14.06 3.61
CA PRO A 144 -34.94 15.28 3.29
C PRO A 144 -35.46 15.32 1.85
N ALA A 145 -34.71 14.77 0.90
CA ALA A 145 -35.14 14.68 -0.49
C ALA A 145 -36.22 13.62 -0.66
N LEU A 146 -36.05 12.44 -0.04
CA LEU A 146 -37.06 11.38 -0.06
C LEU A 146 -38.40 11.84 0.52
N ALA A 147 -38.37 12.55 1.65
CA ALA A 147 -39.59 13.06 2.28
C ALA A 147 -40.26 14.14 1.43
N ARG A 148 -39.49 15.06 0.84
CA ARG A 148 -40.03 16.20 0.08
C ARG A 148 -40.53 15.81 -1.32
N GLU A 149 -39.76 15.00 -2.04
CA GLU A 149 -40.01 14.74 -3.47
C GLU A 149 -40.91 13.52 -3.70
N VAL A 150 -40.84 12.51 -2.83
CA VAL A 150 -41.56 11.24 -3.03
C VAL A 150 -42.35 10.78 -1.80
N GLY A 151 -42.44 11.61 -0.75
CA GLY A 151 -43.26 11.35 0.43
C GLY A 151 -42.78 10.20 1.34
N VAL A 152 -41.56 9.70 1.15
CA VAL A 152 -41.00 8.60 1.95
C VAL A 152 -40.37 9.16 3.23
N THR A 153 -40.90 8.76 4.39
CA THR A 153 -40.38 9.13 5.71
C THR A 153 -39.74 7.92 6.42
N HIS A 154 -38.90 8.18 7.42
CA HIS A 154 -38.23 7.17 8.23
C HIS A 154 -38.16 7.63 9.68
N ASP A 155 -38.73 6.85 10.59
CA ASP A 155 -38.54 7.02 12.03
C ASP A 155 -37.38 6.15 12.52
N THR A 156 -36.53 6.73 13.37
CA THR A 156 -35.35 6.04 13.91
C THR A 156 -35.42 5.97 15.43
N VAL A 157 -35.43 4.76 15.98
CA VAL A 157 -35.22 4.51 17.41
C VAL A 157 -33.76 4.11 17.60
N SER A 158 -33.04 4.82 18.48
CA SER A 158 -31.63 4.52 18.75
C SER A 158 -31.25 4.83 20.19
N VAL A 159 -30.26 4.10 20.72
CA VAL A 159 -29.73 4.33 22.07
C VAL A 159 -28.32 4.87 21.96
N GLY A 160 -28.10 6.08 22.49
CA GLY A 160 -26.81 6.76 22.51
C GLY A 160 -26.74 7.95 21.56
N LYS A 161 -26.03 9.01 21.98
CA LYS A 161 -26.00 10.32 21.30
C LYS A 161 -25.50 10.28 19.84
N ARG A 162 -24.76 9.25 19.44
CA ARG A 162 -24.15 9.11 18.10
C ARG A 162 -24.53 7.81 17.40
N ALA A 163 -25.52 7.06 17.89
CA ALA A 163 -25.89 5.78 17.32
C ALA A 163 -26.37 5.87 15.85
N ALA A 164 -26.97 7.00 15.46
CA ALA A 164 -27.40 7.27 14.10
C ALA A 164 -26.44 8.17 13.29
N LEU A 165 -25.18 8.34 13.75
CA LEU A 165 -24.26 9.34 13.20
C LEU A 165 -24.08 9.21 11.67
N TYR A 166 -23.87 8.00 11.16
CA TYR A 166 -23.69 7.73 9.73
C TYR A 166 -24.97 7.41 8.95
N SER A 167 -26.16 7.64 9.54
CA SER A 167 -27.44 7.43 8.85
C SER A 167 -27.54 8.28 7.58
N SER A 168 -28.03 7.70 6.48
CA SER A 168 -28.34 8.45 5.25
C SER A 168 -29.67 9.23 5.34
N ILE A 169 -30.45 9.04 6.40
CA ILE A 169 -31.75 9.70 6.58
C ILE A 169 -31.59 11.11 7.13
N THR A 170 -30.69 11.31 8.09
CA THR A 170 -30.52 12.60 8.76
C THR A 170 -29.16 13.23 8.46
N PRO A 171 -29.05 14.55 8.27
CA PRO A 171 -27.77 15.23 8.24
C PRO A 171 -26.97 15.02 9.54
N PHE A 172 -25.66 15.26 9.51
CA PHE A 172 -24.91 15.37 10.76
C PHE A 172 -25.46 16.52 11.60
N THR A 173 -25.62 16.27 12.90
CA THR A 173 -25.84 17.34 13.88
C THR A 173 -24.56 18.16 14.03
N ARG A 174 -24.63 19.35 14.63
CA ARG A 174 -23.43 20.16 14.92
C ARG A 174 -22.40 19.38 15.75
N ASP A 175 -22.86 18.66 16.77
CA ASP A 175 -21.99 17.81 17.59
C ASP A 175 -21.49 16.57 16.84
N GLY A 176 -22.28 16.07 15.89
CA GLY A 176 -21.86 15.01 14.96
C GLY A 176 -20.72 15.47 14.05
N TRP A 177 -20.83 16.67 13.47
CA TRP A 177 -19.77 17.30 12.67
C TRP A 177 -18.49 17.48 13.48
N ARG A 178 -18.57 18.08 14.66
CA ARG A 178 -17.40 18.29 15.54
C ARG A 178 -16.71 16.98 15.92
N TRP A 179 -17.48 15.94 16.22
CA TRP A 179 -16.91 14.63 16.52
C TRP A 179 -16.25 14.01 15.29
N TYR A 180 -16.89 14.10 14.14
CA TYR A 180 -16.38 13.55 12.89
C TYR A 180 -15.06 14.21 12.48
N GLU A 181 -15.00 15.54 12.47
CA GLU A 181 -13.78 16.31 12.19
C GLU A 181 -12.65 15.98 13.17
N GLY A 182 -12.95 15.81 14.47
CA GLY A 182 -11.96 15.41 15.46
C GLY A 182 -11.53 13.95 15.39
N SER A 183 -12.16 13.13 14.54
CA SER A 183 -11.83 11.71 14.34
C SER A 183 -11.04 11.43 13.06
N LEU A 184 -10.91 12.43 12.18
CA LEU A 184 -10.08 12.39 10.97
C LEU A 184 -8.61 12.67 11.30
#